data_AF-A0A439L1T0-F1
#
_entry.id   AF-A0A439L1T0-F1
#
_cell.length_a   1.000
_cell.length_b   1.000
_cell.length_c   1.000
_cell.angle_alpha   90.00
_cell.angle_beta   90.00
_cell.angle_gamma   90.00
#
_symmetry.space_group_name_H-M   'P 1'
#
loop_
_entity.id
_entity.type
_entity.pdbx_description
1 polymer ?
#
loop_
_entity_poly.entity_id
_entity_poly.type
_entity_poly.pdbx_seq_one_letter_code
_entity_poly.pdbx_strand_id
1 'polypeptide(L)'
;MATTKQLLLLRHAKSSWDDPDLIDFDRPLSGRGVKAAPLAGRELARQGWLPDLALVSPALRSRDTWRLVSAELPAKTPAKFVQALYEASAADVLAKVRQANAATSSLLVLGHNPGLEEFARRLA
;
A
#
# COMPACT_ATOMS: atom_id res chain seq x y z
N MET A 1 -0.98 8.07 28.80
CA MET A 1 -2.14 7.82 27.93
C MET A 1 -1.65 7.09 26.69
N ALA A 2 -2.27 5.98 26.29
CA ALA A 2 -1.85 5.27 25.09
C ALA A 2 -2.09 6.18 23.88
N THR A 3 -1.04 6.43 23.10
CA THR A 3 -1.15 7.18 21.84
C THR A 3 -1.89 6.32 20.82
N THR A 4 -2.98 6.84 20.27
CA THR A 4 -3.75 6.17 19.22
C THR A 4 -2.85 5.92 18.01
N LYS A 5 -2.71 4.65 17.62
CA LYS A 5 -2.01 4.26 16.39
C LYS A 5 -3.00 4.19 15.24
N GLN A 6 -2.59 4.63 14.06
CA GLN A 6 -3.36 4.56 12.82
C GLN A 6 -2.75 3.52 11.87
N LEU A 7 -3.60 2.69 11.27
CA LEU A 7 -3.23 1.74 10.24
C LEU A 7 -4.07 2.02 8.98
N LEU A 8 -3.39 2.30 7.87
CA LEU A 8 -3.98 2.53 6.56
C LEU A 8 -3.70 1.32 5.66
N LEU A 9 -4.74 0.75 5.07
CA LEU A 9 -4.61 -0.37 4.14
C LEU A 9 -4.95 0.09 2.74
N LEU A 10 -4.01 -0.09 1.81
CA LEU A 10 -4.17 0.32 0.42
C LEU A 10 -3.91 -0.85 -0.52
N ARG A 11 -4.91 -1.24 -1.32
CA ARG A 11 -4.67 -2.16 -2.44
C ARG A 11 -3.99 -1.39 -3.57
N HIS A 12 -3.07 -2.02 -4.30
CA HIS A 12 -2.56 -1.42 -5.54
C HIS A 12 -3.68 -1.01 -6.50
N ALA A 13 -3.42 0.03 -7.29
CA ALA A 13 -4.32 0.49 -8.34
C ALA A 13 -4.43 -0.56 -9.46
N LYS A 14 -5.41 -0.39 -10.35
CA LYS A 14 -5.70 -1.41 -11.37
C LYS A 14 -4.51 -1.64 -12.31
N SER A 15 -4.01 -2.87 -12.35
CA SER A 15 -2.96 -3.33 -13.27
C SER A 15 -3.47 -3.63 -14.68
N SER A 16 -2.54 -3.61 -15.64
CA SER A 16 -2.76 -4.03 -17.03
C SER A 16 -2.59 -5.54 -17.20
N TRP A 17 -3.24 -6.10 -18.21
CA TRP A 17 -3.08 -7.46 -18.73
C TRP A 17 -2.80 -7.44 -20.24
N ASP A 18 -2.40 -6.28 -20.78
CA ASP A 18 -2.33 -6.06 -22.23
C ASP A 18 -1.11 -6.77 -22.85
N ASP A 19 -0.10 -7.08 -22.03
CA ASP A 19 1.06 -7.87 -22.42
C ASP A 19 0.99 -9.26 -21.75
N PRO A 20 0.74 -10.33 -22.53
CA PRO A 20 0.62 -11.68 -22.00
C PRO A 20 1.97 -12.33 -21.65
N ASP A 21 3.09 -11.78 -22.13
CA ASP A 21 4.43 -12.35 -21.91
C ASP A 21 5.06 -11.85 -20.60
N LEU A 22 4.47 -10.82 -19.97
CA LEU A 22 4.92 -10.33 -18.67
C LEU A 22 4.53 -11.28 -17.52
N ILE A 23 5.52 -11.63 -16.70
CA ILE A 23 5.28 -12.31 -15.42
C ILE A 23 4.45 -11.41 -14.48
N ASP A 24 3.66 -12.01 -13.59
CA ASP A 24 2.71 -11.23 -12.78
C ASP A 24 3.40 -10.10 -12.00
N PHE A 25 4.58 -10.37 -11.43
CA PHE A 25 5.34 -9.42 -10.64
C PHE A 25 5.66 -8.10 -11.38
N ASP A 26 5.94 -8.19 -12.67
CA ASP A 26 6.35 -7.07 -13.53
C ASP A 26 5.17 -6.42 -14.25
N ARG A 27 3.94 -6.83 -13.96
CA ARG A 27 2.77 -6.23 -14.58
C ARG A 27 2.61 -4.76 -14.19
N PRO A 28 2.50 -3.85 -15.17
CA PRO A 28 2.37 -2.42 -14.90
C PRO A 28 0.95 -2.04 -14.50
N LEU A 29 0.77 -0.78 -14.11
CA LEU A 29 -0.56 -0.19 -13.99
C LEU A 29 -1.23 -0.08 -15.36
N SER A 30 -2.55 -0.28 -15.38
CA SER A 30 -3.38 0.09 -16.53
C SER A 30 -3.51 1.61 -16.63
N GLY A 31 -3.93 2.13 -17.78
CA GLY A 31 -4.24 3.56 -17.94
C GLY A 31 -5.27 4.08 -16.92
N ARG A 32 -6.24 3.24 -16.51
CA ARG A 32 -7.17 3.55 -15.41
C ARG A 32 -6.45 3.60 -14.06
N GLY A 33 -5.54 2.66 -13.79
CA GLY A 33 -4.74 2.62 -12.56
C GLY A 33 -3.86 3.86 -12.38
N VAL A 34 -3.19 4.29 -13.46
CA VAL A 34 -2.36 5.52 -13.46
C VAL A 34 -3.18 6.76 -13.12
N LYS A 35 -4.41 6.87 -13.63
CA LYS A 35 -5.31 8.00 -13.31
C LYS A 35 -5.90 7.90 -11.90
N ALA A 36 -6.13 6.69 -11.40
CA ALA A 36 -6.77 6.46 -10.10
C ALA A 36 -5.82 6.64 -8.91
N ALA A 37 -4.54 6.26 -9.02
CA ALA A 37 -3.61 6.32 -7.91
C ALA A 37 -3.42 7.74 -7.33
N PRO A 38 -3.28 8.82 -8.13
CA PRO A 38 -3.22 10.18 -7.60
C PRO A 38 -4.50 10.61 -6.87
N LEU A 39 -5.67 10.14 -7.29
CA LEU A 39 -6.94 10.45 -6.61
C LEU A 39 -6.94 9.89 -5.18
N ALA A 40 -6.40 8.68 -4.98
CA ALA A 40 -6.24 8.11 -3.66
C ALA A 40 -5.26 8.92 -2.80
N GLY A 41 -4.12 9.35 -3.37
CA GLY A 41 -3.17 10.22 -2.66
C GLY A 41 -3.77 11.54 -2.22
N ARG A 42 -4.54 12.21 -3.09
CA ARG A 42 -5.26 13.45 -2.74
C ARG A 42 -6.29 13.22 -1.64
N GLU A 43 -7.00 12.10 -1.67
CA GLU A 43 -7.97 11.79 -0.61
C GLU A 43 -7.28 11.55 0.73
N LEU A 44 -6.15 10.82 0.76
CA LEU A 44 -5.33 10.68 1.97
C LEU A 44 -4.91 12.05 2.54
N ALA A 45 -4.40 12.94 1.67
CA ALA A 45 -3.99 14.28 2.06
C ALA A 45 -5.16 15.11 2.60
N ARG A 46 -6.31 15.08 1.91
CA ARG A 46 -7.53 15.81 2.29
C ARG A 46 -8.07 15.37 3.65
N GLN A 47 -7.97 14.08 3.97
CA GLN A 47 -8.42 13.50 5.24
C GLN A 47 -7.40 13.65 6.38
N GLY A 48 -6.18 14.13 6.09
CA GLY A 48 -5.09 14.16 7.06
C GLY A 48 -4.56 12.77 7.43
N TRP A 49 -4.82 11.74 6.61
CA TRP A 49 -4.32 10.38 6.80
C TRP A 49 -2.90 10.27 6.25
N LEU A 50 -1.97 10.90 6.97
CA LEU A 50 -0.57 11.05 6.57
C LEU A 50 0.28 9.97 7.26
N PRO A 51 0.70 8.91 6.55
CA PRO A 51 1.54 7.87 7.13
C PRO A 51 2.96 8.36 7.41
N ASP A 52 3.51 7.96 8.55
CA ASP A 52 4.92 8.14 8.89
C ASP A 52 5.82 7.13 8.16
N LEU A 53 5.25 5.98 7.77
CA LEU A 53 5.93 4.91 7.07
C LEU A 53 4.95 4.17 6.16
N ALA A 54 5.39 3.86 4.93
CA ALA A 54 4.70 2.95 4.04
C ALA A 54 5.47 1.63 3.92
N LEU A 55 4.79 0.49 4.11
CA LEU A 55 5.28 -0.83 3.71
C LEU A 55 4.61 -1.18 2.38
N VAL A 56 5.42 -1.42 1.35
CA VAL A 56 4.92 -1.55 -0.03
C VAL A 56 5.37 -2.88 -0.60
N SER A 57 4.47 -3.64 -1.22
CA SER A 57 4.84 -4.81 -2.04
C SER A 57 5.79 -4.38 -3.17
N PRO A 58 6.86 -5.16 -3.46
CA PRO A 58 7.84 -4.78 -4.47
C PRO A 58 7.36 -5.02 -5.92
N ALA A 59 6.18 -5.62 -6.14
CA ALA A 59 5.61 -5.75 -7.49
C ALA A 59 5.47 -4.38 -8.19
N LEU A 60 5.67 -4.35 -9.50
CA LEU A 60 5.74 -3.10 -10.26
C LEU A 60 4.49 -2.22 -10.05
N ARG A 61 3.30 -2.80 -10.23
CA ARG A 61 2.01 -2.12 -9.97
C ARG A 61 1.89 -1.51 -8.57
N SER A 62 2.45 -2.15 -7.56
CA SER A 62 2.41 -1.68 -6.17
C SER A 62 3.38 -0.51 -5.96
N ARG A 63 4.59 -0.61 -6.51
CA ARG A 63 5.59 0.47 -6.52
C ARG A 63 5.09 1.71 -7.25
N ASP A 64 4.51 1.53 -8.44
CA ASP A 64 3.95 2.63 -9.22
C ASP A 64 2.72 3.25 -8.57
N THR A 65 1.85 2.44 -7.95
CA THR A 65 0.74 2.97 -7.14
C THR A 65 1.28 3.86 -6.04
N TRP A 66 2.27 3.39 -5.27
CA TRP A 66 2.86 4.18 -4.19
C TRP A 66 3.50 5.47 -4.69
N ARG A 67 4.28 5.39 -5.77
CA ARG A 67 4.92 6.57 -6.37
C ARG A 67 3.89 7.66 -6.69
N LEU A 68 2.80 7.29 -7.35
CA LEU A 68 1.73 8.21 -7.73
C LEU A 68 0.92 8.72 -6.53
N VAL A 69 0.68 7.88 -5.52
CA VAL A 69 -0.01 8.26 -4.28
C VAL A 69 0.83 9.23 -3.46
N SER A 70 2.10 8.90 -3.24
CA SER A 70 3.02 9.68 -2.39
C SER A 70 3.35 11.07 -2.95
N ALA A 71 3.25 11.25 -4.27
CA ALA A 71 3.45 12.53 -4.93
C ALA A 71 2.38 13.57 -4.58
N GLU A 72 1.21 13.11 -4.11
CA GLU A 72 0.08 13.97 -3.74
C GLU A 72 0.04 14.25 -2.22
N LEU A 73 0.94 13.65 -1.45
CA LEU A 73 1.04 13.90 0.00
C LEU A 73 1.81 15.20 0.27
N PRO A 74 1.41 15.98 1.29
CA PRO A 74 2.05 17.25 1.62
C PRO A 74 3.48 17.10 2.16
N ALA A 75 3.86 15.89 2.58
CA ALA A 75 5.19 15.58 3.10
C ALA A 75 5.69 14.24 2.55
N LYS A 76 7.02 14.12 2.44
CA LYS A 76 7.66 12.88 1.98
C LYS A 76 7.48 11.78 3.03
N THR A 77 6.70 10.76 2.69
CA THR A 77 6.61 9.53 3.49
C THR A 77 7.71 8.54 3.07
N PRO A 78 8.56 8.06 3.99
CA PRO A 78 9.51 6.99 3.69
C PRO A 78 8.76 5.68 3.39
N ALA A 79 9.29 4.92 2.43
CA ALA A 79 8.74 3.62 2.06
C ALA A 79 9.77 2.51 2.20
N LYS A 80 9.33 1.35 2.67
CA LYS A 80 10.08 0.09 2.68
C LYS A 80 9.41 -0.89 1.74
N PHE A 81 10.18 -1.43 0.80
CA PHE A 81 9.71 -2.50 -0.07
C PHE A 81 9.88 -3.84 0.63
N VAL A 82 8.78 -4.57 0.79
CA VAL A 82 8.74 -5.78 1.64
C VAL A 82 8.28 -6.96 0.79
N GLN A 83 9.19 -7.89 0.51
CA GLN A 83 8.92 -9.06 -0.34
C GLN A 83 7.70 -9.86 0.14
N ALA A 84 7.57 -10.02 1.47
CA ALA A 84 6.45 -10.74 2.07
C ALA A 84 5.07 -10.07 1.89
N LEU A 85 5.00 -8.86 1.30
CA LEU A 85 3.74 -8.22 0.94
C LEU A 85 3.28 -8.57 -0.48
N TYR A 86 4.12 -9.21 -1.31
CA TYR A 86 3.70 -9.77 -2.59
C TYR A 86 3.00 -11.11 -2.35
N GLU A 87 1.76 -11.25 -2.86
CA GLU A 87 0.91 -12.44 -2.64
C GLU A 87 0.72 -12.83 -1.15
N ALA A 88 0.80 -11.83 -0.27
CA ALA A 88 0.73 -12.02 1.18
C ALA A 88 -0.62 -12.60 1.62
N SER A 89 -0.59 -13.51 2.60
CA SER A 89 -1.78 -13.86 3.38
C SER A 89 -2.11 -12.78 4.42
N ALA A 90 -3.31 -12.84 5.02
CA ALA A 90 -3.64 -11.95 6.13
C ALA A 90 -2.68 -12.08 7.32
N ALA A 91 -2.13 -13.28 7.56
CA ALA A 91 -1.16 -13.52 8.62
C ALA A 91 0.18 -12.86 8.33
N ASP A 92 0.64 -12.90 7.07
CA ASP A 92 1.88 -12.23 6.65
C ASP A 92 1.77 -10.71 6.80
N VAL A 93 0.63 -10.14 6.41
CA VAL A 93 0.36 -8.71 6.60
C VAL A 93 0.40 -8.33 8.09
N LEU A 94 -0.29 -9.09 8.94
CA LEU A 94 -0.27 -8.86 10.40
C LEU A 94 1.14 -8.95 10.98
N ALA A 95 1.93 -9.94 10.55
CA ALA A 95 3.31 -10.09 10.99
C ALA A 95 4.15 -8.87 10.64
N LYS A 96 3.98 -8.29 9.44
CA LYS A 96 4.69 -7.08 9.03
C LYS A 96 4.20 -5.81 9.73
N VAL A 97 2.91 -5.69 9.98
CA VAL A 97 2.36 -4.60 10.82
C VAL A 97 2.97 -4.65 12.22
N ARG A 98 3.04 -5.83 12.85
CA ARG A 98 3.63 -6.00 14.20
C ARG A 98 5.15 -5.76 14.25
N GLN A 99 5.85 -5.92 13.13
CA GLN A 99 7.29 -5.65 13.00
C GLN A 99 7.60 -4.17 12.71
N ALA A 100 6.58 -3.35 12.44
CA ALA A 100 6.78 -1.92 12.27
C ALA A 100 7.29 -1.29 13.58
N ASN A 101 8.12 -0.25 13.47
CA ASN A 101 8.73 0.39 14.62
C ASN A 101 7.65 0.94 15.57
N ALA A 102 7.78 0.72 16.87
CA ALA A 102 6.89 1.26 17.89
C ALA A 102 6.76 2.80 17.85
N ALA A 103 7.76 3.50 17.30
CA ALA A 103 7.72 4.94 17.07
C ALA A 103 6.77 5.36 15.92
N THR A 104 6.44 4.46 14.98
CA THR A 104 5.50 4.74 13.88
C THR A 104 4.10 4.91 14.44
N SER A 105 3.49 6.08 14.25
CA SER A 105 2.15 6.39 14.76
C SER A 105 1.08 6.20 13.71
N SER A 106 1.39 6.47 12.44
CA SER A 106 0.56 6.10 11.29
C SER A 106 1.35 5.23 10.31
N LEU A 107 0.87 4.01 10.07
CA LEU A 107 1.48 3.03 9.17
C LEU A 107 0.56 2.80 7.96
N LEU A 108 1.10 2.91 6.75
CA LEU A 108 0.42 2.46 5.53
C LEU A 108 0.97 1.12 5.06
N VAL A 109 0.08 0.20 4.71
CA VAL A 109 0.44 -1.06 4.04
C VAL A 109 -0.18 -1.08 2.65
N LEU A 110 0.68 -1.17 1.62
CA LEU A 110 0.28 -1.28 0.22
C LEU A 110 0.56 -2.67 -0.32
N GLY A 111 -0.51 -3.41 -0.63
CA GLY A 111 -0.43 -4.82 -1.05
C GLY A 111 -1.53 -5.25 -2.01
N HIS A 112 -1.86 -6.54 -1.95
CA HIS A 112 -2.73 -7.23 -2.90
C HIS A 112 -3.93 -7.88 -2.21
N ASN A 113 -5.02 -8.03 -2.96
CA ASN A 113 -6.10 -8.94 -2.58
C ASN A 113 -5.74 -10.38 -3.05
N PRO A 114 -6.25 -11.42 -2.38
CA PRO A 114 -7.24 -11.37 -1.28
C PRO A 114 -6.66 -11.04 0.10
N GLY A 115 -5.36 -11.23 0.35
CA GLY A 115 -4.81 -11.18 1.71
C GLY A 115 -4.97 -9.85 2.44
N LEU A 116 -4.90 -8.71 1.74
CA LEU A 116 -5.13 -7.41 2.37
C LEU A 116 -6.59 -7.22 2.81
N GLU A 117 -7.55 -7.69 2.01
CA GLU A 117 -8.98 -7.63 2.33
C GLU A 117 -9.31 -8.57 3.50
N GLU A 118 -8.78 -9.78 3.47
CA GLU A 118 -8.95 -10.73 4.57
C GLU A 118 -8.36 -10.19 5.87
N PHE A 119 -7.18 -9.56 5.82
CA PHE A 119 -6.59 -8.89 6.97
C PHE A 119 -7.49 -7.80 7.53
N ALA A 120 -8.04 -6.93 6.69
CA ALA A 120 -8.98 -5.90 7.12
C ALA A 120 -10.20 -6.47 7.84
N ARG A 121 -10.77 -7.58 7.33
CA ARG A 121 -11.91 -8.27 7.96
C ARG A 121 -11.59 -8.83 9.34
N ARG A 122 -10.34 -9.24 9.60
CA ARG A 122 -9.91 -9.77 10.90
C ARG A 122 -9.68 -8.66 11.96
N LEU A 123 -9.66 -7.40 11.55
CA LEU A 123 -9.50 -6.25 12.46
C LEU A 123 -10.82 -5.61 12.89
N ALA A 124 -11.92 -5.91 12.19
CA ALA A 124 -13.24 -5.32 12.39
C ALA A 124 -14.09 -6.09 13.42
#